data_AF-A0AAV6XR40-F1
#
_entry.id   AF-A0AAV6XR40-F1
#
_cell.length_a   1.000
_cell.length_b   1.000
_cell.length_c   1.000
_cell.angle_alpha   90.00
_cell.angle_beta   90.00
_cell.angle_gamma   90.00
#
_symmetry.space_group_name_H-M   'P 1'
#
loop_
_entity.id
_entity.type
_entity.pdbx_description
1 polymer ?
#
loop_
_entity_poly.entity_id
_entity_poly.type
_entity_poly.pdbx_seq_one_letter_code
_entity_poly.pdbx_strand_id
1 'polypeptide(L)'
;MAKSWAEQSDLAKSFLEKAQRKMKKWADPKRRHLEFNIGDKVLIKLIPQQFKAFRGMHKGLVRKYEGPYPVVAKVGKVSYRLDLPSTLKIHPVFHASRSQADDSLLYQMEGATRVRGNMGITR
;
A
#
# COMPACT_ATOMS: atom_id res chain seq x y z
N MET A 1 7.95 48.71 -23.39
CA MET A 1 8.89 47.60 -23.68
C MET A 1 8.21 46.29 -23.27
N ALA A 2 7.50 45.64 -24.20
CA ALA A 2 6.84 44.35 -23.92
C ALA A 2 7.89 43.25 -23.92
N LYS A 3 7.98 42.46 -22.83
CA LYS A 3 8.81 41.24 -22.82
C LYS A 3 8.38 40.38 -24.01
N SER A 4 9.34 39.98 -24.83
CA SER A 4 9.14 39.11 -25.98
C SER A 4 8.33 37.89 -25.57
N TRP A 5 7.32 37.50 -26.36
CA TRP A 5 6.49 36.32 -26.11
C TRP A 5 7.32 35.06 -25.84
N ALA A 6 8.46 34.94 -26.53
CA ALA A 6 9.40 33.84 -26.34
C ALA A 6 9.95 33.81 -24.89
N GLU A 7 10.37 34.97 -24.38
CA GLU A 7 10.93 35.12 -23.04
C GLU A 7 9.90 34.76 -21.94
N GLN A 8 8.63 35.13 -22.14
CA GLN A 8 7.54 34.76 -21.23
C GLN A 8 7.24 33.26 -21.27
N SER A 9 7.28 32.66 -22.47
CA SER A 9 7.04 31.22 -22.65
C SER A 9 8.15 30.37 -22.01
N ASP A 10 9.40 30.80 -22.11
CA ASP A 10 10.54 30.10 -21.54
C ASP A 10 10.56 30.22 -20.02
N LEU A 11 10.17 31.39 -19.50
CA LEU A 11 9.95 31.57 -18.07
C LEU A 11 8.86 30.62 -17.53
N ALA A 12 7.73 30.49 -18.23
CA ALA A 12 6.65 29.57 -17.82
C ALA A 12 7.11 28.10 -17.80
N LYS A 13 7.88 27.67 -18.81
CA LYS A 13 8.47 26.31 -18.86
C LYS A 13 9.41 26.07 -17.67
N SER A 14 10.26 27.05 -17.34
CA SER A 14 11.20 26.91 -16.21
C SER A 14 10.49 26.73 -14.87
N PHE A 15 9.35 27.40 -14.66
CA PHE A 15 8.54 27.23 -13.46
C PHE A 15 7.83 25.88 -13.42
N LEU A 16 7.32 25.40 -14.55
CA LEU A 16 6.73 24.07 -14.67
C LEU A 16 7.77 22.98 -14.33
N GLU A 17 8.97 23.08 -14.88
CA GLU A 17 10.05 22.13 -14.60
C GLU A 17 10.45 22.14 -13.12
N LYS A 18 10.56 23.34 -12.52
CA LYS A 18 10.84 23.50 -11.09
C LYS A 18 9.74 22.86 -10.23
N ALA A 19 8.48 23.01 -10.61
CA ALA A 19 7.35 22.37 -9.93
C ALA A 19 7.40 20.84 -10.06
N GLN A 20 7.64 20.32 -11.26
CA GLN A 20 7.79 18.88 -11.52
C GLN A 20 8.94 18.27 -10.70
N ARG A 21 10.10 18.92 -10.68
CA ARG A 21 11.26 18.48 -9.89
C ARG A 21 10.96 18.44 -8.39
N LYS A 22 10.22 19.45 -7.89
CA LYS A 22 9.77 19.47 -6.49
C LYS A 22 8.84 18.30 -6.21
N MET A 23 7.84 18.06 -7.06
CA MET A 23 6.93 16.91 -6.92
C MET A 23 7.69 15.57 -6.89
N LYS A 24 8.62 15.38 -7.83
CA LYS A 24 9.44 14.16 -7.91
C LYS A 24 10.25 13.93 -6.63
N LYS A 25 10.94 14.97 -6.14
CA LYS A 25 11.73 14.91 -4.89
C LYS A 25 10.91 14.44 -3.69
N TRP A 26 9.65 14.85 -3.58
CA TRP A 26 8.78 14.44 -2.47
C TRP A 26 8.11 13.08 -2.69
N ALA A 27 7.82 12.70 -3.94
CA ALA A 27 7.10 11.49 -4.27
C ALA A 27 8.00 10.23 -4.27
N ASP A 28 9.18 10.31 -4.90
CA ASP A 28 10.05 9.15 -5.12
C ASP A 28 10.52 8.46 -3.83
N PRO A 29 10.94 9.17 -2.76
CA PRO A 29 11.40 8.53 -1.52
C PRO A 29 10.34 7.68 -0.82
N LYS A 30 9.05 7.94 -1.08
CA LYS A 30 7.93 7.20 -0.47
C LYS A 30 7.47 6.01 -1.32
N ARG A 31 7.97 5.86 -2.54
CA ARG A 31 7.62 4.73 -3.41
C ARG A 31 8.42 3.51 -2.98
N ARG A 32 7.72 2.48 -2.54
CA ARG A 32 8.29 1.15 -2.29
C ARG A 32 8.01 0.27 -3.50
N HIS A 33 9.05 -0.43 -3.98
CA HIS A 33 8.87 -1.52 -4.92
C HIS A 33 8.36 -2.73 -4.15
N LEU A 34 7.03 -2.86 -4.07
CA LEU A 34 6.40 -4.09 -3.55
C LEU A 34 6.24 -5.07 -4.70
N GLU A 35 6.96 -6.17 -4.61
CA GLU A 35 6.80 -7.33 -5.49
C GLU A 35 6.31 -8.51 -4.66
N PHE A 36 5.34 -9.24 -5.20
CA PHE A 36 4.77 -10.43 -4.58
C PHE A 36 4.97 -11.62 -5.50
N ASN A 37 5.25 -12.77 -4.92
CA ASN A 37 5.35 -14.04 -5.62
C ASN A 37 4.03 -14.80 -5.55
N ILE A 38 3.87 -15.78 -6.44
CA ILE A 38 2.74 -16.70 -6.40
C ILE A 38 2.83 -17.51 -5.10
N GLY A 39 1.74 -17.59 -4.35
CA GLY A 39 1.70 -18.24 -3.04
C GLY A 39 1.90 -17.30 -1.85
N ASP A 40 2.41 -16.08 -2.07
CA ASP A 40 2.51 -15.09 -0.99
C ASP A 40 1.12 -14.72 -0.48
N LYS A 41 1.01 -14.57 0.83
CA LYS A 41 -0.22 -14.12 1.49
C LYS A 41 -0.20 -12.60 1.60
N VAL A 42 -1.22 -11.95 1.06
CA VAL A 42 -1.33 -10.49 1.07
C VAL A 42 -2.66 -10.04 1.64
N LEU A 43 -2.58 -9.00 2.45
CA LEU A 43 -3.71 -8.26 3.00
C LEU A 43 -4.18 -7.21 2.00
N ILE A 44 -5.49 -7.12 1.79
CA ILE A 44 -6.07 -6.15 0.84
C ILE A 44 -6.58 -4.94 1.59
N LYS A 45 -6.22 -3.74 1.11
CA LYS A 45 -6.72 -2.49 1.68
C LYS A 45 -8.22 -2.31 1.41
N LEU A 46 -8.98 -2.19 2.48
CA LEU A 46 -10.41 -1.92 2.43
C LEU A 46 -10.67 -0.44 2.15
N ILE A 47 -11.47 -0.16 1.14
CA ILE A 47 -11.99 1.18 0.86
C ILE A 47 -13.48 1.14 1.22
N PRO A 48 -13.92 1.77 2.32
CA PRO A 48 -15.30 1.62 2.81
C PRO A 48 -16.39 1.88 1.75
N GLN A 49 -16.13 2.77 0.80
CA GLN A 49 -17.04 3.08 -0.31
C GLN A 49 -17.22 1.93 -1.32
N GLN A 50 -16.25 1.03 -1.45
CA GLN A 50 -16.28 -0.09 -2.40
C GLN A 50 -16.99 -1.33 -1.85
N PHE A 51 -17.10 -1.43 -0.52
CA PHE A 51 -17.62 -2.61 0.14
C PHE A 51 -19.03 -2.34 0.65
N LYS A 52 -20.01 -3.03 0.05
CA LYS A 52 -21.42 -2.91 0.46
C LYS A 52 -21.64 -3.23 1.93
N ALA A 53 -20.83 -4.14 2.49
CA ALA A 53 -20.86 -4.53 3.90
C ALA A 53 -20.53 -3.40 4.87
N PHE A 54 -19.81 -2.36 4.42
CA PHE A 54 -19.42 -1.22 5.27
C PHE A 54 -20.30 0.02 5.07
N ARG A 55 -21.38 -0.08 4.28
CA ARG A 55 -22.34 1.04 4.13
C ARG A 55 -23.07 1.27 5.46
N GLY A 56 -22.99 2.50 5.97
CA GLY A 56 -23.61 2.89 7.25
C GLY A 56 -22.69 2.73 8.48
N MET A 57 -21.53 2.09 8.34
CA MET A 57 -20.55 2.00 9.42
C MET A 57 -19.64 3.23 9.46
N HIS A 58 -19.34 3.71 10.67
CA HIS A 58 -18.38 4.79 10.87
C HIS A 58 -16.97 4.35 10.42
N LYS A 59 -16.25 5.23 9.71
CA LYS A 59 -14.93 4.91 9.12
C LYS A 59 -13.90 4.42 10.15
N GLY A 60 -14.00 4.87 11.40
CA GLY A 60 -13.12 4.44 12.49
C GLY A 60 -13.36 3.02 12.99
N LEU A 61 -14.49 2.40 12.64
CA LEU A 61 -14.86 1.04 13.04
C LEU A 61 -14.64 0.01 11.93
N VAL A 62 -14.23 0.46 10.73
CA VAL A 62 -13.94 -0.43 9.61
C VAL A 62 -12.47 -0.82 9.67
N ARG A 63 -12.18 -2.12 9.66
CA ARG A 63 -10.80 -2.61 9.52
C ARG A 63 -10.17 -2.01 8.26
N LYS A 64 -8.92 -1.57 8.37
CA LYS A 64 -8.19 -0.95 7.25
C LYS A 64 -7.76 -1.98 6.19
N TYR A 65 -7.50 -3.21 6.62
CA TYR A 65 -7.08 -4.32 5.78
C TYR A 65 -7.87 -5.58 6.11
N GLU A 66 -8.19 -6.36 5.08
CA GLU A 66 -8.90 -7.63 5.17
C GLU A 66 -8.02 -8.76 4.68
N GLY A 67 -8.19 -9.93 5.34
CA GLY A 67 -7.72 -11.27 4.99
C GLY A 67 -6.33 -11.42 4.34
N PRO A 68 -5.47 -12.33 4.84
CA PRO A 68 -4.36 -12.80 4.02
C PRO A 68 -4.92 -13.70 2.90
N TYR A 69 -4.96 -13.17 1.68
CA TYR A 69 -5.35 -13.94 0.50
C TYR A 69 -4.10 -14.33 -0.29
N PRO A 70 -4.00 -15.59 -0.76
CA PRO A 70 -2.84 -16.02 -1.53
C PRO A 70 -2.87 -15.40 -2.93
N VAL A 71 -1.70 -15.02 -3.42
CA VAL A 71 -1.49 -14.59 -4.80
C VAL A 71 -1.53 -15.81 -5.71
N VAL A 72 -2.50 -15.86 -6.63
CA VAL A 72 -2.68 -16.96 -7.59
C VAL A 72 -1.87 -16.73 -8.86
N ALA A 73 -1.81 -15.48 -9.33
CA ALA A 73 -1.14 -15.15 -10.58
C ALA A 73 -0.69 -13.68 -10.62
N LYS A 74 0.39 -13.41 -11.36
CA LYS A 74 0.83 -12.05 -11.71
C LYS A 74 0.23 -11.66 -13.05
N VAL A 75 -0.73 -10.73 -13.04
CA VAL A 75 -1.46 -10.28 -14.24
C VAL A 75 -0.71 -9.16 -14.97
N GLY A 76 0.11 -8.39 -14.25
CA GLY A 76 0.96 -7.36 -14.82
C GLY A 76 2.14 -7.05 -13.91
N LYS A 77 2.97 -6.07 -14.29
CA LYS A 77 4.19 -5.71 -13.55
C LYS A 77 3.95 -5.46 -12.05
N VAL A 78 2.80 -4.85 -11.73
CA VAL A 78 2.39 -4.40 -10.39
C VAL A 78 0.98 -4.86 -10.03
N SER A 79 0.39 -5.78 -10.79
CA SER A 79 -0.99 -6.23 -10.62
C SER A 79 -1.06 -7.73 -10.40
N TYR A 80 -1.71 -8.15 -9.33
CA TYR A 80 -1.76 -9.53 -8.86
C TYR A 80 -3.20 -10.00 -8.73
N ARG A 81 -3.47 -11.23 -9.16
CA ARG A 81 -4.74 -11.92 -8.95
C ARG A 81 -4.67 -12.69 -7.64
N LEU A 82 -5.64 -12.45 -6.78
CA LEU A 82 -5.76 -13.08 -5.46
C LEU A 82 -6.86 -14.12 -5.47
N ASP A 83 -6.72 -15.14 -4.63
CA ASP A 83 -7.78 -16.10 -4.37
C ASP A 83 -8.77 -15.50 -3.37
N LEU A 84 -9.83 -14.89 -3.90
CA LEU A 84 -10.88 -14.31 -3.09
C LEU A 84 -12.05 -15.29 -2.95
N PRO A 85 -12.65 -15.40 -1.75
CA PRO A 85 -13.88 -16.15 -1.59
C PRO A 85 -15.01 -15.50 -2.40
N SER A 86 -15.87 -16.32 -3.00
CA SER A 86 -17.02 -15.88 -3.81
C SER A 86 -18.03 -15.01 -3.05
N THR A 87 -17.97 -15.01 -1.72
CA THR A 87 -18.75 -14.13 -0.84
C THR A 87 -18.38 -12.66 -1.03
N LEU A 88 -17.12 -12.36 -1.36
CA LEU A 88 -16.64 -11.03 -1.69
C LEU A 88 -16.89 -10.77 -3.18
N LYS A 89 -18.00 -10.08 -3.49
CA LYS A 89 -18.36 -9.65 -4.86
C LYS A 89 -17.45 -8.51 -5.35
N ILE A 90 -16.16 -8.77 -5.45
CA ILE A 90 -15.09 -7.80 -5.78
C ILE A 90 -14.18 -8.42 -6.84
N HIS A 91 -13.63 -7.60 -7.73
CA HIS A 91 -12.69 -8.08 -8.72
C HIS A 91 -11.41 -8.61 -8.04
N PRO A 92 -10.93 -9.82 -8.40
CA PRO A 92 -9.82 -10.48 -7.71
C PRO A 92 -8.44 -9.91 -8.08
N VAL A 93 -8.35 -8.87 -8.90
CA VAL A 93 -7.08 -8.29 -9.37
C VAL A 93 -6.80 -6.98 -8.64
N PHE A 94 -5.66 -6.93 -7.95
CA PHE A 94 -5.25 -5.79 -7.13
C PHE A 94 -3.86 -5.28 -7.54
N HIS A 95 -3.69 -3.96 -7.45
CA HIS A 95 -2.40 -3.31 -7.63
C HIS A 95 -1.58 -3.43 -6.34
N ALA A 96 -0.26 -3.61 -6.46
CA ALA A 96 0.67 -3.81 -5.34
C ALA A 96 0.55 -2.75 -4.23
N SER A 97 0.27 -1.50 -4.59
CA SER A 97 0.08 -0.39 -3.62
C SER A 97 -1.20 -0.47 -2.79
N ARG A 98 -2.16 -1.33 -3.18
CA ARG A 98 -3.39 -1.62 -2.42
C ARG A 98 -3.29 -2.91 -1.63
N SER A 99 -2.14 -3.57 -1.66
CA SER A 99 -1.87 -4.81 -0.97
C SER A 99 -0.72 -4.60 0.03
N GLN A 100 -0.75 -5.34 1.12
CA GLN A 100 0.32 -5.37 2.12
C GLN A 100 0.71 -6.82 2.34
N ALA A 101 2.01 -7.11 2.48
CA ALA A 101 2.48 -8.45 2.85
C ALA A 101 1.92 -8.83 4.23
N ASP A 102 1.54 -10.09 4.40
CA ASP A 102 1.20 -10.62 5.71
C ASP A 102 2.47 -11.03 6.46
N ASP A 103 2.95 -10.17 7.36
CA ASP A 103 4.15 -10.43 8.18
C ASP A 103 3.83 -11.25 9.46
N SER A 104 2.61 -11.79 9.57
CA SER A 104 2.11 -12.44 10.80
C SER A 104 2.88 -13.72 11.17
N LEU A 105 3.55 -14.36 10.21
CA LEU A 105 4.39 -15.55 10.43
C LEU A 105 5.69 -15.25 11.21
N LEU A 106 6.20 -14.01 11.14
CA LEU A 106 7.37 -13.60 11.95
C LEU A 106 7.01 -13.51 13.44
N TYR A 107 5.78 -13.09 13.75
CA TYR A 107 5.27 -13.00 15.12
C TYR A 107 5.01 -14.37 15.77
N GLN A 108 4.83 -15.44 14.98
CA GLN A 108 4.61 -16.79 15.51
C GLN A 108 5.91 -17.54 15.82
N MET A 109 7.01 -17.20 15.16
CA MET A 109 8.32 -17.82 15.44
C MET A 109 9.03 -17.21 16.65
N GLU A 110 8.80 -15.92 16.96
CA GLU A 110 9.38 -15.26 18.13
C GLU A 110 8.59 -15.48 19.44
N GLY A 111 7.39 -16.09 19.37
CA GLY A 111 6.50 -16.32 20.52
C GLY A 111 6.71 -17.63 21.28
N ALA A 112 7.61 -18.52 20.83
CA ALA A 112 7.72 -19.89 21.34
C ALA A 112 8.75 -20.12 22.47
N THR A 113 9.55 -19.13 22.88
CA THR A 113 10.43 -19.25 24.06
C THR A 113 9.89 -18.46 25.24
N ARG A 114 8.96 -19.08 26.00
CA ARG A 114 8.66 -18.69 27.38
C ARG A 114 9.52 -19.54 28.32
N VAL A 115 10.69 -19.03 28.72
CA VAL A 115 11.34 -19.47 29.95
C VAL A 115 11.19 -18.36 30.98
N ARG A 116 10.47 -18.67 32.06
CA ARG A 116 10.39 -17.85 33.28
C ARG A 116 11.81 -17.72 33.85
N GLY A 117 12.33 -16.50 33.93
CA GLY A 117 13.61 -16.20 34.56
C GLY A 117 13.57 -14.82 35.19
N ASN A 118 13.49 -14.80 36.52
CA ASN A 118 13.49 -13.66 37.42
C ASN A 118 14.87 -12.97 37.42
N MET A 119 14.92 -11.62 37.32
CA MET A 119 16.00 -10.69 37.71
C MET A 119 15.74 -9.38 36.94
N GLY A 120 15.69 -8.18 37.50
CA GLY A 120 15.89 -7.67 38.84
C GLY A 120 15.77 -6.15 38.72
N ILE A 121 15.09 -5.52 39.67
CA ILE A 121 15.05 -4.06 39.81
C ILE A 121 16.48 -3.57 40.03
N THR A 122 16.96 -2.59 39.27
CA THR A 122 18.03 -1.70 39.74
C THR A 122 17.80 -0.25 39.28
N ARG A 123 17.64 0.58 40.32
CA ARG A 123 17.80 2.04 40.53
C ARG A 123 17.48 3.03 39.42
#